data_AF-A0A8J2NNB9-F1
#
_entry.id   AF-A0A8J2NNB9-F1
#
_cell.length_a   1.000
_cell.length_b   1.000
_cell.length_c   1.000
_cell.angle_alpha   90.00
_cell.angle_beta   90.00
_cell.angle_gamma   90.00
#
_symmetry.space_group_name_H-M   'P 1'
#
loop_
_entity.id
_entity.type
_entity.pdbx_description
1 polymer ?
#
loop_
_entity_poly.entity_id
_entity_poly.type
_entity_poly.pdbx_seq_one_letter_code
_entity_poly.pdbx_strand_id
1 'polypeptide(L)'
;MAQYSGWKRTAIWLTGLVATLTIFLVVMLFVSLFALEKNSDENTVTTSGDYGSGDALGQSILYKGNCDVSARANLWIHLAINIIGTGVLASSNFFMQSLVAPTRKEVDAAHKAGHWLEIGVQSLKNVRFIGWRKILFWSLFSLSSVPLHLVFNGCVLESKGTNGFTVLLGAESLASASWQGRPSITGALLEQYSNGHPIRYEDEDPSRLKPINGSIATNDTHGSWQKISFQECMKRYNDPEKSLTHWRHLIMVMYNYEDEWRNSTKGWKLNQVYKNITGMNDTDIINPLWTVTGFTRSGQSNGMLSGQSNGMLSGQSNEMPSGPISGKYEASYNWDEDKNVWRAGEWSMLQASNTLDPSSGLLVMDYKLYKPEYRVMQVDHCWSEKYEAPCRLSIANSLLLIVCIMCGIKSILCFLVLKFRVWGDENPLMTPGDAIASFISRPDEETRGMCTLSLEDLKKLPAKTQLGLGDSTQAYKWLQGP
;
A
#
# COMPACT_ATOMS: atom_id res chain seq x y z
N MET A 1 -29.11 31.69 -34.35
CA MET A 1 -28.10 31.04 -33.48
C MET A 1 -26.88 30.72 -34.34
N ALA A 2 -25.82 31.53 -34.28
CA ALA A 2 -24.60 31.23 -35.01
C ALA A 2 -23.97 29.94 -34.44
N GLN A 3 -23.81 28.93 -35.28
CA GLN A 3 -23.10 27.69 -34.95
C GLN A 3 -21.74 28.06 -34.34
N TYR A 4 -21.45 27.63 -33.11
CA TYR A 4 -20.08 27.58 -32.61
C TYR A 4 -19.24 26.91 -33.71
N SER A 5 -18.21 27.55 -34.26
CA SER A 5 -17.31 26.93 -35.25
C SER A 5 -15.88 26.95 -34.73
N GLY A 6 -15.09 25.95 -35.13
CA GLY A 6 -13.68 25.81 -34.74
C GLY A 6 -13.45 25.45 -33.27
N TRP A 7 -12.40 26.02 -32.68
CA TRP A 7 -11.85 25.68 -31.36
C TRP A 7 -12.86 25.81 -30.20
N LYS A 8 -13.89 26.64 -30.33
CA LYS A 8 -14.94 26.79 -29.29
C LYS A 8 -15.74 25.51 -29.09
N ARG A 9 -16.00 24.75 -30.17
CA ARG A 9 -16.63 23.43 -30.06
C ARG A 9 -15.73 22.50 -29.25
N THR A 10 -14.46 22.45 -29.59
CA THR A 10 -13.46 21.64 -28.88
C THR A 10 -13.40 22.01 -27.41
N ALA A 11 -13.41 23.31 -27.07
CA ALA A 11 -13.42 23.78 -25.69
C ALA A 11 -14.66 23.29 -24.91
N ILE A 12 -15.85 23.33 -25.54
CA ILE A 12 -17.08 22.82 -24.93
C ILE A 12 -17.00 21.31 -24.70
N TRP A 13 -16.56 20.54 -25.70
CA TRP A 13 -16.37 19.09 -25.58
C TRP A 13 -15.38 18.71 -24.49
N LEU A 14 -14.24 19.40 -24.41
CA LEU A 14 -13.22 19.18 -23.39
C LEU A 14 -13.70 19.59 -21.98
N THR A 15 -14.53 20.63 -21.88
CA THR A 15 -15.18 21.00 -20.61
C THR A 15 -16.15 19.91 -20.17
N GLY A 16 -16.98 19.42 -21.10
CA GLY A 16 -17.88 18.30 -20.86
C GLY A 16 -17.14 17.04 -20.41
N LEU A 17 -16.05 16.68 -21.10
CA LEU A 17 -15.19 15.55 -20.74
C LEU A 17 -14.61 15.68 -19.32
N VAL A 18 -14.05 16.83 -18.96
CA VAL A 18 -13.48 17.02 -17.62
C VAL A 18 -14.58 16.98 -16.55
N ALA A 19 -15.74 17.56 -16.83
CA ALA A 19 -16.88 17.52 -15.92
C ALA A 19 -17.38 16.08 -15.69
N THR A 20 -17.54 15.28 -16.76
CA THR A 20 -17.99 13.88 -16.63
C THR A 20 -16.97 13.02 -15.90
N LEU A 21 -15.68 13.17 -16.21
CA LEU A 21 -14.61 12.47 -15.49
C LEU A 21 -14.55 12.88 -14.02
N THR A 22 -14.76 14.16 -13.70
CA THR A 22 -14.81 14.64 -12.31
C THR A 22 -15.98 14.01 -11.56
N ILE A 23 -17.17 13.99 -12.17
CA ILE A 23 -18.36 13.35 -11.56
C ILE A 23 -18.10 11.86 -11.34
N PHE A 24 -17.53 11.17 -12.32
CA PHE A 24 -17.15 9.77 -12.20
C PHE A 24 -16.21 9.51 -11.02
N LEU A 25 -15.15 10.32 -10.86
CA LEU A 25 -14.22 10.19 -9.75
C LEU A 25 -14.85 10.50 -8.39
N VAL A 26 -15.74 11.49 -8.32
CA VAL A 26 -16.49 11.81 -7.11
C VAL A 26 -17.46 10.68 -6.72
N VAL A 27 -18.12 10.07 -7.70
CA VAL A 27 -18.96 8.87 -7.48
C VAL A 27 -18.09 7.71 -6.98
N MET A 28 -16.92 7.47 -7.59
CA MET A 28 -15.99 6.44 -7.12
C MET A 28 -15.51 6.69 -5.70
N LEU A 29 -15.21 7.95 -5.33
CA LEU A 29 -14.88 8.32 -3.96
C LEU A 29 -16.04 8.04 -3.01
N PHE A 30 -17.27 8.38 -3.40
CA PHE A 30 -18.46 8.11 -2.58
C PHE A 30 -18.69 6.61 -2.37
N VAL A 31 -18.59 5.82 -3.44
CA VAL A 31 -18.65 4.35 -3.37
C VAL A 31 -17.53 3.82 -2.46
N SER A 32 -16.32 4.33 -2.58
CA SER A 32 -15.19 3.92 -1.75
C SER A 32 -15.42 4.23 -0.27
N LEU A 33 -15.99 5.39 0.06
CA LEU A 33 -16.21 5.82 1.44
C LEU A 33 -17.40 5.13 2.13
N PHE A 34 -18.45 4.81 1.38
CA PHE A 34 -19.74 4.38 1.95
C PHE A 34 -20.16 2.96 1.59
N ALA A 35 -19.67 2.40 0.47
CA ALA A 35 -20.10 1.08 0.00
C ALA A 35 -19.01 0.01 0.15
N LEU A 36 -17.73 0.38 0.15
CA LEU A 36 -16.63 -0.57 0.32
C LEU A 36 -16.29 -0.82 1.79
N GLU A 37 -15.79 -2.03 2.06
CA GLU A 37 -15.26 -2.42 3.36
C GLU A 37 -14.02 -1.58 3.68
N LYS A 38 -14.00 -0.94 4.85
CA LYS A 38 -12.85 -0.16 5.30
C LYS A 38 -11.76 -1.11 5.80
N ASN A 39 -10.51 -0.80 5.48
CA ASN A 39 -9.37 -1.43 6.14
C ASN A 39 -9.29 -0.88 7.57
N SER A 40 -9.99 -1.52 8.50
CA SER A 40 -9.75 -1.30 9.93
C SER A 40 -8.42 -1.96 10.27
N ASP A 41 -7.36 -1.16 10.39
CA ASP A 41 -6.16 -1.57 11.11
C ASP A 41 -6.51 -1.68 12.61
N GLU A 42 -7.34 -2.66 12.95
CA GLU A 42 -7.84 -2.97 14.30
C GLU A 42 -6.74 -3.64 15.16
N ASN A 43 -5.48 -3.23 14.98
CA ASN A 43 -4.33 -3.72 15.74
C ASN A 43 -3.26 -2.64 15.99
N THR A 44 -3.56 -1.34 15.83
CA THR A 44 -2.82 -0.33 16.62
C THR A 44 -3.21 -0.49 18.08
N VAL A 45 -2.57 -1.45 18.74
CA VAL A 45 -2.39 -1.44 20.20
C VAL A 45 -1.87 -0.04 20.52
N THR A 46 -2.67 0.72 21.27
CA THR A 46 -2.35 2.03 21.82
C THR A 46 -1.24 1.89 22.86
N THR A 47 -0.03 1.58 22.40
CA THR A 47 1.18 1.72 23.18
C THR A 47 1.82 3.04 22.80
N SER A 48 1.64 4.01 23.70
CA SER A 48 2.43 5.23 23.84
C SER A 48 2.57 6.14 22.61
N GLY A 49 1.74 7.20 22.59
CA GLY A 49 2.29 8.56 22.57
C GLY A 49 2.82 9.16 21.27
N ASP A 50 2.67 8.52 20.11
CA ASP A 50 3.02 9.15 18.83
C ASP A 50 1.75 9.42 18.00
N TYR A 51 1.38 10.69 17.89
CA TYR A 51 0.29 11.17 17.04
C TYR A 51 0.77 11.10 15.57
N GLY A 52 1.02 9.89 15.08
CA GLY A 52 1.15 9.66 13.65
C GLY A 52 -0.19 10.01 13.00
N SER A 53 -0.21 10.99 12.10
CA SER A 53 -1.39 11.30 11.28
C SER A 53 -1.79 10.04 10.50
N GLY A 54 -2.68 9.24 11.10
CA GLY A 54 -3.39 8.20 10.39
C GLY A 54 -4.10 8.84 9.19
N ASP A 55 -4.15 8.13 8.08
CA ASP A 55 -4.85 8.56 6.88
C ASP A 55 -6.28 8.98 7.25
N ALA A 56 -6.59 10.28 7.15
CA ALA A 56 -7.80 10.87 7.73
C ALA A 56 -9.12 10.28 7.17
N LEU A 57 -9.06 9.71 5.95
CA LEU A 57 -10.19 9.03 5.31
C LEU A 57 -10.01 7.51 5.24
N GLY A 58 -8.86 7.00 5.66
CA GLY A 58 -8.49 5.60 5.63
C GLY A 58 -8.42 4.99 4.22
N GLN A 59 -8.19 3.67 4.19
CA GLN A 59 -8.15 2.88 2.97
C GLN A 59 -9.39 2.00 2.84
N SER A 60 -9.90 1.86 1.63
CA SER A 60 -11.04 0.97 1.33
C SER A 60 -10.57 -0.23 0.52
N ILE A 61 -11.02 -1.43 0.89
CA ILE A 61 -10.65 -2.68 0.22
C ILE A 61 -11.51 -2.83 -1.04
N LEU A 62 -10.87 -2.80 -2.21
CA LEU A 62 -11.52 -3.02 -3.51
C LEU A 62 -11.62 -4.51 -3.84
N TYR A 63 -10.57 -5.27 -3.55
CA TYR A 63 -10.52 -6.72 -3.76
C TYR A 63 -9.63 -7.39 -2.72
N LYS A 64 -10.03 -8.57 -2.24
CA LYS A 64 -9.24 -9.43 -1.37
C LYS A 64 -9.38 -10.87 -1.85
N GLY A 65 -8.28 -11.49 -2.24
CA GLY A 65 -8.31 -12.84 -2.81
C GLY A 65 -7.02 -13.24 -3.50
N ASN A 66 -7.14 -13.89 -4.66
CA ASN A 66 -5.99 -14.43 -5.38
C ASN A 66 -5.09 -13.29 -5.92
N CYS A 67 -3.78 -13.44 -5.70
CA CYS A 67 -2.76 -12.48 -6.14
C CYS A 67 -2.69 -12.29 -7.66
N ASP A 68 -2.96 -13.31 -8.47
CA ASP A 68 -2.97 -13.17 -9.94
C ASP A 68 -4.16 -12.35 -10.43
N VAL A 69 -5.29 -12.42 -9.72
CA VAL A 69 -6.47 -11.59 -10.00
C VAL A 69 -6.20 -10.15 -9.58
N SER A 70 -5.64 -9.96 -8.37
CA SER A 70 -5.23 -8.66 -7.85
C SER A 70 -4.25 -7.95 -8.80
N ALA A 71 -3.18 -8.63 -9.21
CA ALA A 71 -2.14 -8.05 -10.08
C ALA A 71 -2.69 -7.64 -11.45
N ARG A 72 -3.57 -8.47 -12.04
CA ARG A 72 -4.25 -8.13 -13.30
C ARG A 72 -5.18 -6.93 -13.14
N ALA A 73 -5.97 -6.89 -12.06
CA ALA A 73 -6.85 -5.76 -11.79
C ALA A 73 -6.06 -4.48 -11.56
N ASN A 74 -4.98 -4.54 -10.79
CA ASN A 74 -4.06 -3.43 -10.52
C ASN A 74 -3.50 -2.85 -11.83
N LEU A 75 -3.02 -3.71 -12.74
CA LEU A 75 -2.55 -3.31 -14.07
C LEU A 75 -3.61 -2.53 -14.86
N TRP A 76 -4.83 -3.08 -14.98
CA TRP A 76 -5.91 -2.45 -15.75
C TRP A 76 -6.38 -1.13 -15.12
N ILE A 77 -6.42 -1.06 -13.79
CA ILE A 77 -6.81 0.16 -13.08
C ILE A 77 -5.76 1.26 -13.27
N HIS A 78 -4.46 0.94 -13.16
CA HIS A 78 -3.41 1.92 -13.45
C HIS A 78 -3.42 2.39 -14.91
N LEU A 79 -3.73 1.50 -15.85
CA LEU A 79 -3.93 1.90 -17.24
C LEU A 79 -5.10 2.88 -17.38
N ALA A 80 -6.24 2.61 -16.74
CA ALA A 80 -7.40 3.50 -16.74
C ALA A 80 -7.08 4.86 -16.09
N ILE A 81 -6.37 4.86 -14.95
CA ILE A 81 -5.89 6.07 -14.26
C ILE A 81 -5.04 6.93 -15.21
N ASN A 82 -4.10 6.31 -15.92
CA ASN A 82 -3.26 7.04 -16.87
C ASN A 82 -4.06 7.61 -18.04
N ILE A 83 -5.02 6.85 -18.60
CA ILE A 83 -5.90 7.35 -19.67
C ILE A 83 -6.73 8.56 -19.19
N ILE A 84 -7.35 8.46 -18.02
CA ILE A 84 -8.14 9.55 -17.43
C ILE A 84 -7.25 10.77 -17.14
N GLY A 85 -6.09 10.55 -16.51
CA GLY A 85 -5.12 11.59 -16.21
C GLY A 85 -4.66 12.33 -17.46
N THR A 86 -4.30 11.59 -18.52
CA THR A 86 -3.90 12.17 -19.81
C THR A 86 -5.04 12.97 -20.45
N GLY A 87 -6.29 12.49 -20.38
CA GLY A 87 -7.45 13.23 -20.88
C GLY A 87 -7.65 14.58 -20.17
N VAL A 88 -7.55 14.60 -18.84
CA VAL A 88 -7.64 15.83 -18.03
C VAL A 88 -6.47 16.77 -18.30
N LEU A 89 -5.26 16.23 -18.47
CA LEU A 89 -4.06 17.01 -18.79
C LEU A 89 -4.13 17.60 -20.20
N ALA A 90 -4.58 16.83 -21.19
CA ALA A 90 -4.76 17.29 -22.56
C ALA A 90 -5.78 18.44 -22.63
N SER A 91 -6.90 18.32 -21.90
CA SER A 91 -7.87 19.40 -21.75
C SER A 91 -7.24 20.65 -21.12
N SER A 92 -6.51 20.48 -20.01
CA SER A 92 -5.81 21.59 -19.36
C SER A 92 -4.81 22.26 -20.30
N ASN A 93 -4.08 21.47 -21.10
CA ASN A 93 -3.12 21.97 -22.08
C ASN A 93 -3.80 22.78 -23.18
N PHE A 94 -4.92 22.30 -23.71
CA PHE A 94 -5.72 23.05 -24.68
C PHE A 94 -6.17 24.41 -24.13
N PHE A 95 -6.68 24.45 -22.90
CA PHE A 95 -7.07 25.72 -22.26
C PHE A 95 -5.86 26.62 -22.01
N MET A 96 -4.74 26.08 -21.56
CA MET A 96 -3.49 26.85 -21.40
C MET A 96 -3.02 27.46 -22.73
N GLN A 97 -3.05 26.72 -23.82
CA GLN A 97 -2.70 27.22 -25.16
C GLN A 97 -3.66 28.31 -25.61
N SER A 98 -4.97 28.12 -25.41
CA SER A 98 -5.97 29.12 -25.74
C SER A 98 -5.78 30.42 -24.96
N LEU A 99 -5.37 30.35 -23.68
CA LEU A 99 -5.12 31.53 -22.83
C LEU A 99 -3.85 32.29 -23.23
N VAL A 100 -2.85 31.61 -23.80
CA VAL A 100 -1.60 32.22 -24.29
C VAL A 100 -1.71 32.71 -25.74
N ALA A 101 -2.76 32.29 -26.46
CA ALA A 101 -3.03 32.77 -27.81
C ALA A 101 -3.41 34.27 -27.80
N PRO A 102 -2.71 35.11 -28.58
CA PRO A 102 -3.01 36.53 -28.65
C PRO A 102 -4.26 36.81 -29.48
N THR A 103 -4.96 37.89 -29.19
CA THR A 103 -6.04 38.44 -30.05
C THR A 103 -5.45 39.36 -31.11
N ARG A 104 -6.25 39.70 -32.15
CA ARG A 104 -5.79 40.62 -33.20
C ARG A 104 -5.36 41.97 -32.62
N LYS A 105 -6.15 42.55 -31.72
CA LYS A 105 -5.77 43.77 -30.97
C LYS A 105 -4.46 43.66 -30.20
N GLU A 106 -4.19 42.52 -29.56
CA GLU A 106 -2.93 42.31 -28.81
C GLU A 106 -1.72 42.22 -29.77
N VAL A 107 -1.90 41.61 -30.94
CA VAL A 107 -0.88 41.58 -32.01
C VAL A 107 -0.62 42.98 -32.55
N ASP A 108 -1.66 43.74 -32.90
CA ASP A 108 -1.53 45.11 -33.42
C ASP A 108 -0.79 46.02 -32.41
N ALA A 109 -1.11 45.88 -31.12
CA ALA A 109 -0.44 46.62 -30.06
C ALA A 109 1.05 46.24 -29.90
N ALA A 110 1.38 44.96 -30.05
CA ALA A 110 2.76 44.48 -30.00
C ALA A 110 3.57 44.97 -31.22
N HIS A 111 3.00 44.88 -32.43
CA HIS A 111 3.65 45.37 -33.66
C HIS A 111 3.91 46.87 -33.60
N LYS A 112 2.97 47.68 -33.09
CA LYS A 112 3.18 49.11 -32.85
C LYS A 112 4.33 49.40 -31.87
N ALA A 113 4.58 48.48 -30.94
CA ALA A 113 5.71 48.55 -30.02
C ALA A 113 7.02 47.97 -30.59
N GLY A 114 7.02 47.48 -31.83
CA GLY A 114 8.19 46.84 -32.46
C GLY A 114 8.46 45.42 -32.00
N HIS A 115 7.46 44.74 -31.43
CA HIS A 115 7.57 43.37 -30.93
C HIS A 115 6.71 42.41 -31.74
N TRP A 116 7.19 41.17 -31.91
CA TRP A 116 6.42 40.09 -32.54
C TRP A 116 5.87 39.13 -31.47
N LEU A 117 4.76 38.48 -31.79
CA LEU A 117 4.13 37.45 -30.96
C LEU A 117 4.10 36.12 -31.69
N GLU A 118 4.22 35.03 -30.94
CA GLU A 118 4.17 33.67 -31.50
C GLU A 118 2.71 33.19 -31.54
N ILE A 119 2.23 32.74 -32.70
CA ILE A 119 0.85 32.26 -32.88
C ILE A 119 0.85 30.74 -33.11
N GLY A 120 -0.09 30.03 -32.50
CA GLY A 120 -0.25 28.58 -32.69
C GLY A 120 0.65 27.71 -31.81
N VAL A 121 1.40 28.28 -30.87
CA VAL A 121 2.29 27.57 -29.95
C VAL A 121 2.12 28.07 -28.52
N GLN A 122 2.46 27.25 -27.54
CA GLN A 122 2.46 27.62 -26.13
C GLN A 122 3.68 28.51 -25.79
N SER A 123 3.58 29.80 -26.08
CA SER A 123 4.69 30.74 -25.91
C SER A 123 4.67 31.49 -24.58
N LEU A 124 5.66 31.23 -23.73
CA LEU A 124 5.86 32.03 -22.51
C LEU A 124 6.28 33.48 -22.81
N LYS A 125 6.76 33.77 -24.02
CA LYS A 125 7.11 35.14 -24.43
C LYS A 125 5.87 36.02 -24.52
N ASN A 126 4.76 35.47 -25.00
CA ASN A 126 3.50 36.19 -25.14
C ASN A 126 2.92 36.59 -23.78
N VAL A 127 3.27 35.92 -22.69
CA VAL A 127 2.73 36.19 -21.34
C VAL A 127 2.93 37.64 -20.91
N ARG A 128 4.01 38.30 -21.34
CA ARG A 128 4.29 39.71 -21.03
C ARG A 128 3.39 40.72 -21.74
N PHE A 129 2.74 40.30 -22.83
CA PHE A 129 1.92 41.15 -23.69
C PHE A 129 0.42 40.86 -23.55
N ILE A 130 0.07 39.91 -22.69
CA ILE A 130 -1.29 39.42 -22.48
C ILE A 130 -1.87 39.95 -21.17
N GLY A 131 -3.18 40.20 -21.12
CA GLY A 131 -3.87 40.69 -19.92
C GLY A 131 -3.79 39.78 -18.69
N TRP A 132 -3.78 40.38 -17.50
CA TRP A 132 -3.61 39.69 -16.21
C TRP A 132 -4.61 38.54 -15.95
N ARG A 133 -5.85 38.64 -16.47
CA ARG A 133 -6.87 37.59 -16.32
C ARG A 133 -6.41 36.29 -16.99
N LYS A 134 -5.84 36.36 -18.20
CA LYS A 134 -5.34 35.16 -18.90
C LYS A 134 -4.17 34.54 -18.14
N ILE A 135 -3.28 35.37 -17.59
CA ILE A 135 -2.14 34.92 -16.76
C ILE A 135 -2.64 34.20 -15.50
N LEU A 136 -3.64 34.75 -14.80
CA LEU A 136 -4.21 34.14 -13.62
C LEU A 136 -4.79 32.74 -13.92
N PHE A 137 -5.66 32.62 -14.92
CA PHE A 137 -6.24 31.33 -15.29
C PHE A 137 -5.19 30.35 -15.79
N TRP A 138 -4.21 30.81 -16.56
CA TRP A 138 -3.10 29.98 -17.04
C TRP A 138 -2.28 29.42 -15.88
N SER A 139 -1.92 30.26 -14.90
CA SER A 139 -1.19 29.84 -13.70
C SER A 139 -1.98 28.83 -12.86
N LEU A 140 -3.29 29.03 -12.70
CA LEU A 140 -4.16 28.10 -11.98
C LEU A 140 -4.25 26.73 -12.69
N PHE A 141 -4.32 26.70 -14.02
CA PHE A 141 -4.26 25.45 -14.78
C PHE A 141 -2.90 24.76 -14.67
N SER A 142 -1.81 25.52 -14.72
CA SER A 142 -0.45 24.98 -14.63
C SER A 142 -0.21 24.36 -13.24
N LEU A 143 -0.49 25.10 -12.17
CA LEU A 143 -0.26 24.65 -10.79
C LEU A 143 -1.10 23.42 -10.42
N SER A 144 -2.33 23.34 -10.92
CA SER A 144 -3.21 22.17 -10.70
C SER A 144 -2.88 20.95 -11.58
N SER A 145 -1.97 21.05 -12.56
CA SER A 145 -1.67 19.91 -13.46
C SER A 145 -0.49 19.06 -12.97
N VAL A 146 0.52 19.68 -12.38
CA VAL A 146 1.79 19.01 -12.01
C VAL A 146 1.60 17.88 -10.97
N PRO A 147 0.83 18.05 -9.88
CA PRO A 147 0.69 16.99 -8.87
C PRO A 147 -0.25 15.86 -9.30
N LEU A 148 -1.13 16.09 -10.29
CA LEU A 148 -2.28 15.22 -10.53
C LEU A 148 -1.87 13.82 -10.94
N HIS A 149 -0.95 13.66 -11.91
CA HIS A 149 -0.52 12.33 -12.34
C HIS A 149 0.22 11.56 -11.23
N LEU A 150 1.01 12.25 -10.41
CA LEU A 150 1.76 11.62 -9.33
C LEU A 150 0.82 11.13 -8.23
N VAL A 151 -0.07 12.00 -7.75
CA VAL A 151 -1.04 11.65 -6.70
C VAL A 151 -2.02 10.60 -7.19
N PHE A 152 -2.47 10.69 -8.45
CA PHE A 152 -3.49 9.78 -8.98
C PHE A 152 -2.99 8.35 -9.15
N ASN A 153 -1.72 8.15 -9.51
CA ASN A 153 -1.11 6.82 -9.49
C ASN A 153 -1.00 6.25 -8.07
N GLY A 154 -0.87 7.09 -7.04
CA GLY A 154 -0.82 6.64 -5.65
C GLY A 154 -2.18 6.23 -5.06
N CYS A 155 -3.30 6.51 -5.73
CA CYS A 155 -4.64 6.24 -5.19
C CYS A 155 -4.97 4.75 -5.04
N VAL A 156 -4.26 3.86 -5.74
CA VAL A 156 -4.51 2.43 -5.73
C VAL A 156 -3.26 1.72 -5.22
N LEU A 157 -3.44 0.87 -4.21
CA LEU A 157 -2.38 0.19 -3.50
C LEU A 157 -2.62 -1.31 -3.55
N GLU A 158 -1.66 -2.04 -4.07
CA GLU A 158 -1.62 -3.50 -3.97
C GLU A 158 -0.74 -3.89 -2.79
N SER A 159 -1.26 -4.77 -1.93
CA SER A 159 -0.52 -5.33 -0.81
C SER A 159 -0.73 -6.83 -0.73
N LYS A 160 0.33 -7.55 -0.39
CA LYS A 160 0.25 -8.99 -0.13
C LYS A 160 -0.08 -9.18 1.35
N GLY A 161 -1.15 -9.93 1.64
CA GLY A 161 -1.46 -10.33 3.01
C GLY A 161 -0.32 -11.16 3.59
N THR A 162 -0.11 -11.01 4.90
CA THR A 162 0.75 -11.89 5.69
C THR A 162 -0.05 -12.34 6.89
N ASN A 163 -0.02 -13.63 7.21
CA ASN A 163 -0.71 -14.14 8.40
C ASN A 163 0.30 -14.71 9.38
N GLY A 164 0.05 -14.50 10.68
CA GLY A 164 0.70 -15.28 11.71
C GLY A 164 0.31 -16.76 11.62
N PHE A 165 1.07 -17.60 12.31
CA PHE A 165 0.79 -19.03 12.39
C PHE A 165 0.83 -19.53 13.83
N THR A 166 0.20 -20.68 14.05
CA THR A 166 0.13 -21.34 15.36
C THR A 166 0.80 -22.69 15.25
N VAL A 167 1.67 -22.99 16.21
CA VAL A 167 2.31 -24.29 16.34
C VAL A 167 1.66 -25.01 17.52
N LEU A 168 1.14 -26.20 17.25
CA LEU A 168 0.56 -27.09 18.25
C LEU A 168 1.50 -28.29 18.42
N LEU A 169 1.91 -28.57 19.65
CA LEU A 169 2.67 -29.78 19.96
C LEU A 169 1.71 -30.80 20.56
N GLY A 170 1.78 -32.05 20.11
CA GLY A 170 0.87 -33.06 20.62
C GLY A 170 1.10 -34.47 20.09
N ALA A 171 0.24 -35.38 20.51
CA ALA A 171 0.19 -36.75 20.01
C ALA A 171 -0.47 -36.82 18.62
N GLU A 172 -0.27 -37.92 17.89
CA GLU A 172 -0.86 -38.12 16.55
C GLU A 172 -2.40 -37.99 16.56
N SER A 173 -3.04 -38.37 17.68
CA SER A 173 -4.49 -38.21 17.85
C SER A 173 -4.95 -36.75 17.68
N LEU A 174 -4.12 -35.76 18.01
CA LEU A 174 -4.44 -34.34 17.81
C LEU A 174 -4.70 -34.02 16.34
N ALA A 175 -3.96 -34.64 15.42
CA ALA A 175 -4.15 -34.51 13.98
C ALA A 175 -5.46 -35.17 13.47
N SER A 176 -6.17 -35.88 14.34
CA SER A 176 -7.53 -36.42 14.11
C SER A 176 -8.62 -35.63 14.86
N ALA A 177 -8.33 -34.38 15.25
CA ALA A 177 -9.25 -33.44 15.92
C ALA A 177 -9.72 -33.84 17.33
N SER A 178 -8.85 -34.47 18.12
CA SER A 178 -9.18 -34.95 19.46
C SER A 178 -8.99 -33.94 20.60
N TRP A 179 -8.79 -32.64 20.31
CA TRP A 179 -8.46 -31.62 21.33
C TRP A 179 -9.60 -31.32 22.33
N GLN A 180 -10.87 -31.57 21.97
CA GLN A 180 -12.06 -31.38 22.84
C GLN A 180 -12.19 -29.99 23.51
N GLY A 181 -11.41 -28.98 23.12
CA GLY A 181 -11.47 -27.62 23.68
C GLY A 181 -10.82 -27.46 25.07
N ARG A 182 -10.05 -28.45 25.52
CA ARG A 182 -9.40 -28.46 26.85
C ARG A 182 -8.11 -27.62 26.84
N PRO A 183 -7.67 -27.03 27.97
CA PRO A 183 -6.33 -26.42 28.05
C PRO A 183 -5.23 -27.41 27.67
N SER A 184 -4.08 -26.94 27.19
CA SER A 184 -2.96 -27.82 26.89
C SER A 184 -2.36 -28.43 28.16
N ILE A 185 -1.52 -29.47 28.06
CA ILE A 185 -0.76 -30.00 29.21
C ILE A 185 0.03 -28.88 29.90
N THR A 186 0.64 -27.99 29.14
CA THR A 186 1.34 -26.81 29.68
C THR A 186 0.37 -25.78 30.27
N GLY A 187 -0.80 -25.59 29.66
CA GLY A 187 -1.82 -24.63 30.06
C GLY A 187 -2.51 -24.97 31.39
N ALA A 188 -2.54 -26.24 31.78
CA ALA A 188 -3.09 -26.70 33.06
C ALA A 188 -2.39 -26.11 34.30
N LEU A 189 -1.13 -25.65 34.17
CA LEU A 189 -0.42 -24.95 35.25
C LEU A 189 -1.00 -23.55 35.55
N LEU A 190 -1.65 -22.92 34.57
CA LEU A 190 -2.09 -21.52 34.64
C LEU A 190 -3.50 -21.32 35.18
N GLU A 191 -4.25 -22.39 35.47
CA GLU A 191 -5.47 -22.29 36.28
C GLU A 191 -5.16 -21.86 37.73
N GLN A 192 -3.87 -21.70 38.10
CA GLN A 192 -3.46 -21.01 39.32
C GLN A 192 -3.71 -19.49 39.24
N TYR A 193 -4.93 -19.11 39.64
CA TYR A 193 -5.34 -17.86 40.26
C TYR A 193 -4.37 -16.65 40.17
N SER A 194 -4.75 -15.67 39.35
CA SER A 194 -4.57 -14.26 39.70
C SER A 194 -5.95 -13.59 39.72
N ASN A 195 -6.44 -13.25 40.92
CA ASN A 195 -7.55 -12.32 41.15
C ASN A 195 -8.87 -12.60 40.39
N GLY A 196 -9.28 -13.86 40.24
CA GLY A 196 -10.59 -14.20 39.69
C GLY A 196 -10.74 -14.07 38.17
N HIS A 197 -9.64 -13.81 37.44
CA HIS A 197 -9.58 -13.87 35.99
C HIS A 197 -8.49 -14.88 35.56
N PRO A 198 -8.80 -15.87 34.69
CA PRO A 198 -7.78 -16.78 34.19
C PRO A 198 -6.75 -16.01 33.36
N ILE A 199 -5.46 -16.13 33.70
CA ILE A 199 -4.37 -15.65 32.83
C ILE A 199 -4.31 -16.63 31.65
N ARG A 200 -5.12 -16.37 30.62
CA ARG A 200 -5.05 -17.11 29.38
C ARG A 200 -4.04 -16.42 28.48
N TYR A 201 -2.96 -17.11 28.13
CA TYR A 201 -2.12 -16.66 27.02
C TYR A 201 -2.99 -16.62 25.77
N GLU A 202 -2.86 -15.55 24.98
CA GLU A 202 -3.68 -15.29 23.79
C GLU A 202 -3.64 -16.46 22.78
N ASP A 203 -2.54 -17.21 22.79
CA ASP A 203 -2.31 -18.39 21.95
C ASP A 203 -3.19 -19.60 22.30
N GLU A 204 -3.60 -19.74 23.57
CA GLU A 204 -4.51 -20.79 24.04
C GLU A 204 -5.98 -20.34 24.09
N ASP A 205 -6.31 -19.21 23.45
CA ASP A 205 -7.70 -18.76 23.33
C ASP A 205 -8.51 -19.74 22.46
N PRO A 206 -9.62 -20.31 22.99
CA PRO A 206 -10.52 -21.15 22.22
C PRO A 206 -11.07 -20.45 20.97
N SER A 207 -11.17 -19.12 20.94
CA SER A 207 -11.59 -18.38 19.76
C SER A 207 -10.65 -18.60 18.56
N ARG A 208 -9.33 -18.75 18.82
CA ARG A 208 -8.29 -19.05 17.83
C ARG A 208 -8.17 -20.52 17.51
N LEU A 209 -8.27 -21.38 18.52
CA LEU A 209 -8.06 -22.82 18.36
C LEU A 209 -9.27 -23.57 17.78
N LYS A 210 -10.51 -23.10 18.02
CA LYS A 210 -11.73 -23.74 17.47
C LYS A 210 -11.73 -23.81 15.93
N PRO A 211 -11.43 -22.73 15.18
CA PRO A 211 -11.31 -22.80 13.72
C PRO A 211 -10.23 -23.77 13.24
N ILE A 212 -9.07 -23.80 13.93
CA ILE A 212 -7.97 -24.70 13.59
C ILE A 212 -8.41 -26.15 13.79
N ASN A 213 -8.99 -26.48 14.94
CA ASN A 213 -9.50 -27.82 15.22
C ASN A 213 -10.62 -28.23 14.23
N GLY A 214 -11.47 -27.28 13.84
CA GLY A 214 -12.47 -27.48 12.78
C GLY A 214 -11.81 -27.88 11.45
N SER A 215 -10.74 -27.19 11.04
CA SER A 215 -10.01 -27.48 9.80
C SER A 215 -9.32 -28.86 9.79
N ILE A 216 -8.97 -29.37 10.97
CA ILE A 216 -8.40 -30.71 11.16
C ILE A 216 -9.52 -31.76 11.09
N ALA A 217 -10.66 -31.50 11.75
CA ALA A 217 -11.76 -32.45 11.93
C ALA A 217 -12.51 -32.77 10.64
N THR A 218 -12.74 -31.77 9.80
CA THR A 218 -13.58 -31.93 8.62
C THR A 218 -12.91 -32.70 7.50
N ASN A 219 -11.59 -32.96 7.59
CA ASN A 219 -10.80 -33.58 6.51
C ASN A 219 -11.21 -32.99 5.15
N ASP A 220 -11.52 -31.68 5.14
CA ASP A 220 -12.52 -31.13 4.22
C ASP A 220 -11.90 -31.01 2.83
N THR A 221 -12.14 -32.06 2.06
CA THR A 221 -12.27 -32.14 0.59
C THR A 221 -11.14 -31.58 -0.30
N HIS A 222 -10.06 -30.99 0.24
CA HIS A 222 -8.95 -30.43 -0.54
C HIS A 222 -7.54 -30.51 0.09
N GLY A 223 -7.27 -31.41 1.05
CA GLY A 223 -5.87 -31.73 1.44
C GLY A 223 -5.02 -30.53 1.91
N SER A 224 -5.62 -29.59 2.65
CA SER A 224 -4.90 -28.42 3.18
C SER A 224 -3.80 -28.83 4.16
N TRP A 225 -4.03 -29.85 4.98
CA TRP A 225 -3.03 -30.41 5.89
C TRP A 225 -2.25 -31.54 5.21
N GLN A 226 -0.92 -31.42 5.22
CA GLN A 226 -0.02 -32.43 4.66
C GLN A 226 0.99 -32.90 5.69
N LYS A 227 1.21 -34.21 5.71
CA LYS A 227 2.26 -34.83 6.51
C LYS A 227 3.63 -34.56 5.87
N ILE A 228 4.54 -33.99 6.65
CA ILE A 228 5.90 -33.67 6.22
C ILE A 228 6.92 -34.16 7.25
N SER A 229 8.15 -34.43 6.81
CA SER A 229 9.23 -34.78 7.73
C SER A 229 9.57 -33.60 8.66
N PHE A 230 10.13 -33.92 9.82
CA PHE A 230 10.60 -32.89 10.76
C PHE A 230 11.63 -31.92 10.12
N GLN A 231 12.54 -32.42 9.29
CA GLN A 231 13.52 -31.56 8.60
C GLN A 231 12.86 -30.55 7.65
N GLU A 232 11.86 -30.99 6.89
CA GLU A 232 11.13 -30.12 5.99
C GLU A 232 10.26 -29.12 6.76
N CYS A 233 9.70 -29.55 7.90
CA CYS A 233 8.97 -28.71 8.83
C CYS A 233 9.85 -27.56 9.35
N MET A 234 11.04 -27.87 9.86
CA MET A 234 11.99 -26.85 10.31
C MET A 234 12.42 -25.93 9.16
N LYS A 235 12.67 -26.46 7.97
CA LYS A 235 13.03 -25.65 6.79
C LYS A 235 11.93 -24.66 6.39
N ARG A 236 10.66 -25.06 6.41
CA ARG A 236 9.53 -24.21 5.98
C ARG A 236 9.20 -23.13 6.99
N TYR A 237 9.17 -23.48 8.26
CA TYR A 237 8.71 -22.59 9.32
C TYR A 237 9.80 -21.74 9.92
N ASN A 238 11.07 -22.03 9.61
CA ASN A 238 12.19 -21.14 9.85
C ASN A 238 12.45 -20.13 8.73
N ASP A 239 11.64 -20.13 7.67
CA ASP A 239 11.67 -19.15 6.57
C ASP A 239 10.46 -18.19 6.72
N PRO A 240 10.66 -16.98 7.27
CA PRO A 240 9.58 -16.04 7.57
C PRO A 240 8.75 -15.64 6.35
N GLU A 241 9.34 -15.60 5.16
CA GLU A 241 8.59 -15.25 3.95
C GLU A 241 7.59 -16.35 3.60
N LYS A 242 8.05 -17.61 3.60
CA LYS A 242 7.21 -18.76 3.26
C LYS A 242 6.19 -19.06 4.33
N SER A 243 6.56 -19.00 5.60
CA SER A 243 5.69 -19.34 6.73
C SER A 243 4.54 -18.35 6.95
N LEU A 244 4.60 -17.15 6.34
CA LEU A 244 3.55 -16.13 6.45
C LEU A 244 2.70 -15.98 5.19
N THR A 245 3.13 -16.57 4.07
CA THR A 245 2.49 -16.37 2.76
C THR A 245 2.02 -17.64 2.05
N HIS A 246 2.64 -18.79 2.30
CA HIS A 246 2.35 -20.07 1.64
C HIS A 246 1.89 -21.17 2.61
N TRP A 247 2.14 -20.97 3.91
CA TRP A 247 1.81 -21.88 4.99
C TRP A 247 1.22 -21.09 6.15
N ARG A 248 0.48 -21.78 7.04
CA ARG A 248 0.01 -21.20 8.31
C ARG A 248 0.22 -22.18 9.46
N HIS A 249 -0.82 -22.64 10.14
CA HIS A 249 -0.77 -23.52 11.29
C HIS A 249 0.02 -24.83 11.06
N LEU A 250 0.62 -25.31 12.14
CA LEU A 250 1.53 -26.44 12.19
C LEU A 250 1.19 -27.31 13.40
N ILE A 251 1.18 -28.63 13.22
CA ILE A 251 1.14 -29.59 14.32
C ILE A 251 2.45 -30.36 14.31
N MET A 252 3.18 -30.33 15.43
CA MET A 252 4.37 -31.15 15.66
C MET A 252 3.96 -32.38 16.45
N VAL A 253 4.10 -33.56 15.84
CA VAL A 253 3.75 -34.82 16.46
C VAL A 253 4.94 -35.34 17.24
N MET A 254 4.74 -35.55 18.53
CA MET A 254 5.80 -35.92 19.47
C MET A 254 5.43 -37.16 20.29
N TYR A 255 6.47 -37.90 20.66
CA TYR A 255 6.40 -39.11 21.46
C TYR A 255 7.38 -39.04 22.62
N ASN A 256 7.19 -39.90 23.62
CA ASN A 256 8.23 -40.14 24.60
C ASN A 256 9.47 -40.68 23.88
N TYR A 257 10.65 -40.17 24.20
CA TYR A 257 11.90 -40.60 23.58
C TYR A 257 12.16 -42.11 23.75
N GLU A 258 11.71 -42.69 24.86
CA GLU A 258 11.83 -44.11 25.15
C GLU A 258 10.76 -44.99 24.46
N ASP A 259 9.75 -44.40 23.80
CA ASP A 259 8.73 -45.13 23.03
C ASP A 259 9.27 -45.49 21.63
N GLU A 260 10.02 -46.60 21.55
CA GLU A 260 10.65 -47.09 20.31
C GLU A 260 9.65 -47.29 19.16
N TRP A 261 8.38 -47.57 19.45
CA TRP A 261 7.39 -47.94 18.43
C TRP A 261 6.56 -46.75 17.94
N ARG A 262 6.68 -45.55 18.53
CA ARG A 262 6.01 -44.28 18.12
C ARG A 262 4.50 -44.37 17.84
N ASN A 263 3.84 -45.46 18.22
CA ASN A 263 2.46 -45.78 17.81
C ASN A 263 1.51 -45.83 19.01
N SER A 264 2.02 -45.70 20.24
CA SER A 264 1.26 -45.97 21.46
C SER A 264 0.66 -44.72 22.11
N THR A 265 1.27 -43.55 21.88
CA THR A 265 0.92 -42.34 22.60
C THR A 265 -0.32 -41.68 22.00
N LYS A 266 -1.46 -41.81 22.68
CA LYS A 266 -2.73 -41.13 22.33
C LYS A 266 -2.88 -39.75 22.99
N GLY A 267 -1.90 -39.34 23.78
CA GLY A 267 -1.91 -38.16 24.63
C GLY A 267 -1.40 -38.52 26.02
N TRP A 268 -1.49 -37.57 26.95
CA TRP A 268 -0.93 -37.69 28.28
C TRP A 268 -1.92 -37.26 29.35
N LYS A 269 -1.79 -37.83 30.55
CA LYS A 269 -2.54 -37.40 31.74
C LYS A 269 -1.68 -36.48 32.59
N LEU A 270 -2.27 -35.45 33.18
CA LEU A 270 -1.51 -34.49 34.01
C LEU A 270 -0.88 -35.17 35.24
N ASN A 271 -1.58 -36.13 35.86
CA ASN A 271 -1.07 -36.91 37.00
C ASN A 271 0.14 -37.80 36.66
N GLN A 272 0.32 -38.14 35.39
CA GLN A 272 1.47 -38.89 34.90
C GLN A 272 2.65 -37.96 34.60
N VAL A 273 2.37 -36.81 33.98
CA VAL A 273 3.38 -35.90 33.46
C VAL A 273 4.04 -35.04 34.54
N TYR A 274 3.26 -34.47 35.46
CA TYR A 274 3.76 -33.51 36.45
C TYR A 274 4.18 -34.16 37.76
N LYS A 275 5.23 -33.62 38.39
CA LYS A 275 5.64 -33.97 39.75
C LYS A 275 4.64 -33.47 40.80
N ASN A 276 4.07 -32.28 40.57
CA ASN A 276 3.08 -31.66 41.44
C ASN A 276 1.83 -31.27 40.64
N ILE A 277 0.67 -31.72 41.10
CA ILE A 277 -0.64 -31.49 40.47
C ILE A 277 -1.59 -30.65 41.33
N THR A 278 -1.11 -30.06 42.42
CA THR A 278 -1.95 -29.27 43.33
C THR A 278 -2.58 -28.10 42.59
N GLY A 279 -3.91 -28.03 42.59
CA GLY A 279 -4.69 -26.97 41.94
C GLY A 279 -5.00 -27.22 40.46
N MET A 280 -4.61 -28.36 39.89
CA MET A 280 -5.00 -28.76 38.54
C MET A 280 -6.31 -29.55 38.55
N ASN A 281 -7.17 -29.29 37.56
CA ASN A 281 -8.39 -30.04 37.32
C ASN A 281 -8.19 -31.15 36.26
N ASP A 282 -9.12 -32.10 36.18
CA ASP A 282 -9.16 -33.12 35.12
C ASP A 282 -7.85 -33.94 34.95
N THR A 283 -7.16 -34.21 36.06
CA THR A 283 -5.77 -34.72 36.02
C THR A 283 -5.61 -36.15 35.51
N ASP A 284 -6.70 -36.93 35.45
CA ASP A 284 -6.72 -38.31 34.97
C ASP A 284 -7.27 -38.45 33.53
N ILE A 285 -7.57 -37.34 32.85
CA ILE A 285 -8.08 -37.35 31.48
C ILE A 285 -6.91 -37.32 30.50
N ILE A 286 -6.99 -38.13 29.44
CA ILE A 286 -5.99 -38.14 28.36
C ILE A 286 -6.15 -36.86 27.53
N ASN A 287 -5.09 -36.06 27.46
CA ASN A 287 -5.01 -34.86 26.65
C ASN A 287 -3.97 -35.03 25.52
N PRO A 288 -4.37 -34.97 24.24
CA PRO A 288 -3.46 -35.09 23.11
C PRO A 288 -2.66 -33.81 22.84
N LEU A 289 -3.06 -32.65 23.38
CA LEU A 289 -2.41 -31.37 23.17
C LEU A 289 -1.41 -31.08 24.29
N TRP A 290 -0.12 -31.03 23.95
CA TRP A 290 0.95 -30.73 24.89
C TRP A 290 1.08 -29.23 25.14
N THR A 291 1.24 -28.42 24.09
CA THR A 291 1.38 -26.97 24.18
C THR A 291 0.93 -26.28 22.88
N VAL A 292 0.70 -24.97 22.97
CA VAL A 292 0.38 -24.10 21.83
C VAL A 292 1.25 -22.85 21.88
N THR A 293 1.80 -22.45 20.74
CA THR A 293 2.49 -21.17 20.60
C THR A 293 2.07 -20.49 19.31
N GLY A 294 1.90 -19.17 19.36
CA GLY A 294 1.58 -18.33 18.20
C GLY A 294 2.79 -17.50 17.79
N PHE A 295 2.93 -17.29 16.48
CA PHE A 295 3.90 -16.38 15.90
C PHE A 295 3.16 -15.32 15.10
N THR A 296 3.34 -14.06 15.48
CA THR A 296 2.73 -12.91 14.81
C THR A 296 3.81 -11.94 14.34
N ARG A 297 3.53 -11.24 13.23
CA ARG A 297 4.47 -10.26 12.67
C ARG A 297 4.48 -9.03 13.58
N SER A 298 5.64 -8.71 14.15
CA SER A 298 5.83 -7.40 14.79
C SER A 298 5.88 -6.33 13.69
N GLY A 299 5.21 -5.20 13.88
CA GLY A 299 5.19 -4.09 12.91
C GLY A 299 6.55 -3.38 12.71
N GLN A 300 7.65 -3.92 13.23
CA GLN A 300 8.99 -3.35 13.11
C GLN A 300 9.63 -3.73 11.76
N SER A 301 10.42 -2.80 11.21
CA SER A 301 10.98 -2.83 9.84
C SER A 301 11.85 -4.06 9.52
N ASN A 302 12.25 -4.83 10.52
CA ASN A 302 13.18 -5.96 10.36
C ASN A 302 12.47 -7.31 10.12
N GLY A 303 11.15 -7.32 9.93
CA GLY A 303 10.41 -8.55 9.63
C GLY A 303 10.43 -9.59 10.77
N MET A 304 10.72 -9.15 12.00
CA MET A 304 10.82 -10.03 13.16
C MET A 304 9.44 -10.55 13.56
N LEU A 305 9.30 -11.87 13.64
CA LEU A 305 8.14 -12.54 14.21
C LEU A 305 8.28 -12.59 15.73
N SER A 306 7.36 -11.98 16.48
CA SER A 306 7.31 -12.13 17.93
C SER A 306 6.46 -13.35 18.28
N GLY A 307 7.06 -14.32 18.97
CA GLY A 307 6.27 -15.30 19.74
C GLY A 307 5.88 -14.66 21.06
N GLN A 308 4.61 -14.69 21.46
CA GLN A 308 4.15 -14.06 22.71
C GLN A 308 4.64 -14.80 23.98
N SER A 309 5.17 -16.02 23.81
CA SER A 309 5.82 -16.82 24.85
C SER A 309 7.34 -16.61 24.94
N ASN A 310 7.98 -16.05 23.91
CA ASN A 310 9.42 -15.85 23.87
C ASN A 310 9.77 -14.39 24.17
N GLY A 311 10.80 -14.20 24.99
CA GLY A 311 11.37 -12.89 25.24
C GLY A 311 11.74 -12.16 23.95
N MET A 312 11.83 -10.84 24.07
CA MET A 312 12.20 -9.90 23.02
C MET A 312 13.39 -10.42 22.19
N LEU A 313 13.19 -10.61 20.88
CA LEU A 313 14.24 -11.03 19.93
C LEU A 313 15.32 -9.95 19.81
N SER A 314 16.30 -9.96 20.72
CA SER A 314 17.50 -9.12 20.62
C SER A 314 18.72 -10.00 20.33
N GLY A 315 19.52 -9.62 19.33
CA GLY A 315 20.86 -10.21 19.11
C GLY A 315 21.12 -10.63 17.66
N GLN A 316 22.05 -9.93 17.01
CA GLN A 316 22.75 -10.39 15.81
C GLN A 316 23.76 -11.48 16.22
N SER A 317 23.63 -12.69 15.72
CA SER A 317 24.74 -13.64 15.63
C SER A 317 24.63 -14.42 14.31
N ASN A 318 25.76 -14.56 13.63
CA ASN A 318 25.86 -14.81 12.19
C ASN A 318 26.04 -16.30 11.81
N GLU A 319 25.71 -17.28 12.67
CA GLU A 319 26.17 -18.67 12.42
C GLU A 319 25.13 -19.80 12.56
N MET A 320 23.82 -19.51 12.57
CA MET A 320 22.79 -20.55 12.36
C MET A 320 21.56 -19.92 11.69
N PRO A 321 20.80 -20.64 10.85
CA PRO A 321 19.55 -20.13 10.29
C PRO A 321 18.51 -20.06 11.42
N SER A 322 18.56 -18.98 12.21
CA SER A 322 17.61 -18.72 13.29
C SER A 322 16.29 -18.27 12.68
N GLY A 323 15.36 -19.19 12.47
CA GLY A 323 13.99 -18.86 12.13
C GLY A 323 13.07 -18.78 13.35
N PRO A 324 11.78 -18.49 13.14
CA PRO A 324 10.80 -18.30 14.21
C PRO A 324 10.74 -19.47 15.21
N ILE A 325 10.86 -20.72 14.75
CA ILE A 325 10.75 -21.92 15.60
C ILE A 325 12.09 -22.29 16.23
N SER A 326 13.20 -22.21 15.48
CA SER A 326 14.52 -22.65 15.98
C SER A 326 15.14 -21.72 17.03
N GLY A 327 14.55 -20.54 17.25
CA GLY A 327 15.04 -19.54 18.22
C GLY A 327 16.45 -19.03 17.92
N LYS A 328 16.92 -18.09 18.73
CA LYS A 328 18.35 -17.73 18.86
C LYS A 328 18.85 -18.19 20.23
N TYR A 329 20.15 -18.09 20.47
CA TYR A 329 20.70 -18.29 21.81
C TYR A 329 20.09 -17.26 22.76
N GLU A 330 19.41 -17.72 23.81
CA GLU A 330 18.84 -16.86 24.85
C GLU A 330 19.67 -17.00 26.13
N ALA A 331 19.89 -15.88 26.82
CA ALA A 331 20.58 -15.85 28.09
C ALA A 331 19.56 -16.02 29.22
N SER A 332 19.48 -17.22 29.77
CA SER A 332 18.61 -17.52 30.92
C SER A 332 19.38 -17.27 32.21
N TYR A 333 18.82 -16.48 33.13
CA TYR A 333 19.45 -16.21 34.43
C TYR A 333 19.32 -17.42 35.34
N ASN A 334 20.44 -18.05 35.67
CA ASN A 334 20.46 -19.13 36.65
C ASN A 334 20.56 -18.54 38.06
N TRP A 335 19.44 -18.53 38.79
CA TRP A 335 19.36 -18.05 40.18
C TRP A 335 20.16 -18.90 41.17
N ASP A 336 20.37 -20.20 40.87
CA ASP A 336 21.12 -21.11 41.73
C ASP A 336 22.65 -20.87 41.61
N GLU A 337 23.10 -20.30 40.49
CA GLU A 337 24.52 -20.08 40.17
C GLU A 337 24.90 -18.61 39.96
N ASP A 338 23.96 -17.68 40.19
CA ASP A 338 24.08 -16.23 40.03
C ASP A 338 24.75 -15.79 38.71
N LYS A 339 24.44 -16.48 37.61
CA LYS A 339 25.06 -16.26 36.30
C LYS A 339 24.09 -16.46 35.14
N ASN A 340 24.35 -15.75 34.04
CA ASN A 340 23.65 -15.98 32.78
C ASN A 340 24.18 -17.26 32.11
N VAL A 341 23.27 -18.17 31.78
CA VAL A 341 23.57 -19.37 31.00
C VAL A 341 22.97 -19.20 29.61
N TRP A 342 23.83 -19.20 28.59
CA TRP A 342 23.39 -19.18 27.20
C TRP A 342 22.84 -20.55 26.81
N ARG A 343 21.57 -20.60 26.41
CA ARG A 343 20.91 -21.81 25.93
C ARG A 343 20.51 -21.63 24.47
N ALA A 344 20.95 -22.54 23.62
CA ALA A 344 20.48 -22.62 22.24
C ALA A 344 19.11 -23.29 22.23
N GLY A 345 18.16 -22.76 21.45
CA GLY A 345 16.85 -23.40 21.25
C GLY A 345 15.96 -23.39 22.50
N GLU A 346 16.15 -22.44 23.41
CA GLU A 346 15.22 -22.25 24.53
C GLU A 346 13.83 -21.95 23.99
N TRP A 347 12.84 -22.70 24.48
CA TRP A 347 11.45 -22.56 24.13
C TRP A 347 10.65 -22.37 25.42
N SER A 348 10.34 -21.11 25.71
CA SER A 348 9.67 -20.69 26.95
C SER A 348 8.19 -21.07 26.92
N MET A 349 7.89 -22.37 26.99
CA MET A 349 6.51 -22.82 27.19
C MET A 349 6.11 -22.52 28.63
N LEU A 350 5.29 -21.49 28.82
CA LEU A 350 4.56 -21.17 30.06
C LEU A 350 5.42 -21.22 31.35
N GLN A 351 6.50 -20.43 31.37
CA GLN A 351 7.44 -20.26 32.51
C GLN A 351 8.35 -21.46 32.82
N ALA A 352 8.34 -22.49 31.98
CA ALA A 352 9.29 -23.60 32.03
C ALA A 352 10.43 -23.37 31.01
N SER A 353 11.68 -23.62 31.42
CA SER A 353 12.83 -23.53 30.51
C SER A 353 12.98 -24.87 29.78
N ASN A 354 12.28 -25.00 28.65
CA ASN A 354 12.37 -26.16 27.77
C ASN A 354 13.36 -25.87 26.63
N THR A 355 13.84 -26.91 25.97
CA THR A 355 14.78 -26.76 24.85
C THR A 355 14.37 -27.64 23.68
N LEU A 356 14.32 -27.08 22.48
CA LEU A 356 14.17 -27.81 21.22
C LEU A 356 15.50 -27.81 20.48
N ASP A 357 16.00 -29.00 20.14
CA ASP A 357 17.03 -29.12 19.11
C ASP A 357 16.38 -29.11 17.71
N PRO A 358 16.57 -28.07 16.89
CA PRO A 358 15.98 -27.98 15.55
C PRO A 358 16.56 -29.00 14.57
N SER A 359 17.69 -29.63 14.89
CA SER A 359 18.35 -30.61 14.01
C SER A 359 17.83 -32.02 14.27
N SER A 360 17.74 -32.42 15.54
CA SER A 360 17.28 -33.77 15.88
C SER A 360 15.78 -33.86 16.16
N GLY A 361 15.11 -32.75 16.51
CA GLY A 361 13.73 -32.77 17.00
C GLY A 361 13.60 -33.22 18.46
N LEU A 362 14.71 -33.26 19.20
CA LEU A 362 14.71 -33.56 20.62
C LEU A 362 14.15 -32.39 21.41
N LEU A 363 13.13 -32.66 22.22
CA LEU A 363 12.51 -31.73 23.14
C LEU A 363 12.87 -32.12 24.57
N VAL A 364 13.58 -31.25 25.28
CA VAL A 364 13.96 -31.44 26.68
C VAL A 364 13.10 -30.54 27.55
N MET A 365 12.29 -31.15 28.40
CA MET A 365 11.37 -30.46 29.28
C MET A 365 12.03 -30.05 30.60
N ASP A 366 11.47 -29.04 31.26
CA ASP A 366 11.99 -28.54 32.53
C ASP A 366 11.95 -29.61 33.64
N TYR A 367 13.15 -29.98 34.11
CA TYR A 367 13.31 -30.99 35.14
C TYR A 367 12.64 -30.64 36.47
N LYS A 368 12.34 -29.37 36.74
CA LYS A 368 11.67 -28.93 37.99
C LYS A 368 10.19 -29.33 38.00
N LEU A 369 9.54 -29.35 36.83
CA LEU A 369 8.09 -29.55 36.71
C LEU A 369 7.72 -30.99 36.32
N TYR A 370 8.46 -31.56 35.36
CA TYR A 370 8.10 -32.82 34.71
C TYR A 370 8.77 -34.03 35.35
N LYS A 371 8.08 -35.18 35.39
CA LYS A 371 8.67 -36.45 35.84
C LYS A 371 9.72 -36.95 34.84
N PRO A 372 10.70 -37.76 35.28
CA PRO A 372 11.80 -38.22 34.44
C PRO A 372 11.34 -38.88 33.13
N GLU A 373 10.26 -39.65 33.18
CA GLU A 373 9.72 -40.42 32.05
C GLU A 373 9.18 -39.51 30.94
N TYR A 374 8.81 -38.26 31.23
CA TYR A 374 8.27 -37.30 30.27
C TYR A 374 9.21 -36.11 30.03
N ARG A 375 10.47 -36.24 30.48
CA ARG A 375 11.45 -35.17 30.38
C ARG A 375 12.01 -35.04 28.97
N VAL A 376 12.15 -36.16 28.25
CA VAL A 376 12.75 -36.18 26.92
C VAL A 376 11.71 -36.69 25.94
N MET A 377 11.37 -35.84 24.98
CA MET A 377 10.38 -36.12 23.95
C MET A 377 11.03 -35.99 22.58
N GLN A 378 10.54 -36.74 21.61
CA GLN A 378 11.04 -36.74 20.24
C GLN A 378 9.93 -36.31 19.29
N VAL A 379 10.19 -35.27 18.49
CA VAL A 379 9.33 -34.91 17.36
C VAL A 379 9.63 -35.86 16.20
N ASP A 380 8.60 -36.53 15.69
CA ASP A 380 8.72 -37.49 14.58
C ASP A 380 8.47 -36.82 13.22
N HIS A 381 7.34 -36.14 13.10
CA HIS A 381 6.90 -35.49 11.88
C HIS A 381 5.98 -34.31 12.19
N CYS A 382 5.63 -33.54 11.15
CA CYS A 382 4.70 -32.44 11.28
C CYS A 382 3.52 -32.59 10.32
N TRP A 383 2.37 -32.05 10.72
CA TRP A 383 1.27 -31.72 9.82
C TRP A 383 1.30 -30.22 9.55
N SER A 384 1.51 -29.82 8.30
CA SER A 384 1.59 -28.42 7.89
C SER A 384 0.38 -28.06 7.06
N GLU A 385 -0.23 -26.92 7.38
CA GLU A 385 -1.37 -26.43 6.63
C GLU A 385 -0.95 -25.50 5.49
N LYS A 386 -1.33 -25.88 4.27
CA LYS A 386 -1.20 -25.06 3.06
C LYS A 386 -2.12 -23.86 3.15
N TYR A 387 -1.55 -22.69 2.89
CA TYR A 387 -2.31 -21.44 2.91
C TYR A 387 -1.72 -20.41 1.98
N GLU A 388 -2.50 -19.93 1.02
CA GLU A 388 -2.09 -18.82 0.17
C GLU A 388 -2.63 -17.52 0.75
N ALA A 389 -1.74 -16.65 1.21
CA ALA A 389 -2.16 -15.39 1.78
C ALA A 389 -2.83 -14.51 0.73
N PRO A 390 -4.04 -13.97 1.00
CA PRO A 390 -4.78 -13.21 0.03
C PRO A 390 -4.05 -11.90 -0.25
N CYS A 391 -3.92 -11.56 -1.52
CA CYS A 391 -3.56 -10.21 -1.91
C CYS A 391 -4.77 -9.30 -1.77
N ARG A 392 -4.49 -8.04 -1.45
CA ARG A 392 -5.47 -6.97 -1.29
C ARG A 392 -5.15 -5.86 -2.26
N LEU A 393 -6.19 -5.38 -2.92
CA LEU A 393 -6.18 -4.17 -3.70
C LEU A 393 -7.02 -3.14 -2.96
N SER A 394 -6.43 -2.02 -2.59
CA SER A 394 -7.05 -0.99 -1.76
C SER A 394 -7.02 0.37 -2.46
N ILE A 395 -7.96 1.23 -2.10
CA ILE A 395 -8.04 2.62 -2.54
C ILE A 395 -7.67 3.53 -1.36
N ALA A 396 -6.68 4.40 -1.56
CA ALA A 396 -6.31 5.44 -0.60
C ALA A 396 -7.26 6.64 -0.75
N ASN A 397 -8.25 6.75 0.15
CA ASN A 397 -9.34 7.71 0.00
C ASN A 397 -8.88 9.17 0.05
N SER A 398 -7.85 9.49 0.85
CA SER A 398 -7.28 10.84 0.91
C SER A 398 -6.63 11.28 -0.40
N LEU A 399 -5.89 10.38 -1.07
CA LEU A 399 -5.29 10.67 -2.36
C LEU A 399 -6.38 10.83 -3.44
N LEU A 400 -7.39 9.97 -3.42
CA LEU A 400 -8.52 10.07 -4.35
C LEU A 400 -9.31 11.38 -4.14
N LEU A 401 -9.51 11.83 -2.89
CA LEU A 401 -10.13 13.12 -2.60
C LEU A 401 -9.30 14.28 -3.17
N ILE A 402 -7.97 14.27 -3.00
CA ILE A 402 -7.09 15.30 -3.56
C ILE A 402 -7.26 15.35 -5.09
N VAL A 403 -7.26 14.19 -5.77
CA VAL A 403 -7.49 14.12 -7.22
C VAL A 403 -8.88 14.69 -7.58
N CYS A 404 -9.93 14.34 -6.85
CA CYS A 404 -11.28 14.87 -7.06
C CYS A 404 -11.33 16.40 -6.93
N ILE A 405 -10.66 16.97 -5.91
CA ILE A 405 -10.58 18.43 -5.71
C ILE A 405 -9.84 19.08 -6.88
N MET A 406 -8.70 18.52 -7.31
CA MET A 406 -7.93 19.05 -8.43
C MET A 406 -8.71 18.99 -9.75
N CYS A 407 -9.41 17.89 -10.03
CA CYS A 407 -10.30 17.76 -11.18
C CYS A 407 -11.50 18.73 -11.10
N GLY A 408 -12.09 18.89 -9.91
CA GLY A 408 -13.17 19.85 -9.65
C GLY A 408 -12.74 21.30 -9.91
N ILE A 409 -11.57 21.70 -9.43
CA ILE A 409 -10.97 23.01 -9.72
C ILE A 409 -10.82 23.18 -11.23
N LYS A 410 -10.24 22.21 -11.94
CA LYS A 410 -10.09 22.28 -13.40
C LYS A 410 -11.43 22.41 -14.12
N SER A 411 -12.44 21.64 -13.72
CA SER A 411 -13.79 21.71 -14.27
C SER A 411 -14.38 23.13 -14.11
N ILE A 412 -14.23 23.71 -12.92
CA ILE A 412 -14.64 25.09 -12.63
C ILE A 412 -13.87 26.08 -13.51
N LEU A 413 -12.54 25.95 -13.62
CA LEU A 413 -11.72 26.83 -14.43
C LEU A 413 -12.10 26.78 -15.91
N CYS A 414 -12.33 25.59 -16.48
CA CYS A 414 -12.79 25.43 -17.87
C CYS A 414 -14.12 26.18 -18.10
N PHE A 415 -15.07 26.01 -17.17
CA PHE A 415 -16.35 26.70 -17.23
C PHE A 415 -16.20 28.22 -17.10
N LEU A 416 -15.40 28.70 -16.14
CA LEU A 416 -15.19 30.13 -15.91
C LEU A 416 -14.49 30.81 -17.10
N VAL A 417 -13.51 30.13 -17.71
CA VAL A 417 -12.80 30.65 -18.89
C VAL A 417 -13.78 30.89 -20.06
N LEU A 418 -14.70 29.95 -20.30
CA LEU A 418 -15.73 30.09 -21.32
C LEU A 418 -16.79 31.14 -20.94
N LYS A 419 -17.29 31.10 -19.69
CA LYS A 419 -18.35 32.00 -19.22
C LYS A 419 -17.92 33.46 -19.18
N PHE A 420 -16.73 33.73 -18.65
CA PHE A 420 -16.21 35.11 -18.57
C PHE A 420 -15.58 35.60 -19.86
N ARG A 421 -15.52 34.74 -20.90
CA ARG A 421 -14.90 35.04 -22.19
C ARG A 421 -13.58 35.77 -21.96
N VAL A 422 -12.64 35.08 -21.31
CA VAL A 422 -11.40 35.67 -20.77
C VAL A 422 -10.56 36.39 -21.86
N TRP A 423 -10.79 36.08 -23.14
CA TRP A 423 -10.20 36.72 -24.31
C TRP A 423 -10.77 38.09 -24.70
N GLY A 424 -11.86 38.53 -24.08
CA GLY A 424 -12.57 39.75 -24.46
C GLY A 424 -13.45 39.56 -25.70
N ASP A 425 -13.79 40.67 -26.37
CA ASP A 425 -14.74 40.65 -27.49
C ASP A 425 -14.17 40.02 -28.76
N GLU A 426 -12.85 40.04 -28.95
CA GLU A 426 -12.19 39.43 -30.10
C GLU A 426 -11.81 37.97 -29.81
N ASN A 427 -11.83 37.14 -30.87
CA ASN A 427 -11.39 35.75 -30.74
C ASN A 427 -9.84 35.70 -30.71
N PRO A 428 -9.25 34.84 -29.86
CA PRO A 428 -7.82 34.56 -29.93
C PRO A 428 -7.45 33.87 -31.24
N LEU A 429 -6.25 34.16 -31.73
CA LEU A 429 -5.64 33.50 -32.88
C LEU A 429 -4.99 32.20 -32.39
N MET A 430 -5.77 31.11 -32.34
CA MET A 430 -5.31 29.84 -31.76
C MET A 430 -4.44 29.03 -32.71
N THR A 431 -4.61 29.20 -34.02
CA THR A 431 -3.86 28.47 -35.05
C THR A 431 -3.25 29.43 -36.06
N PRO A 432 -2.20 29.02 -36.80
CA PRO A 432 -1.71 29.80 -37.94
C PRO A 432 -2.81 30.07 -38.98
N GLY A 433 -3.78 29.15 -39.13
CA GLY A 433 -4.95 29.36 -39.99
C GLY A 433 -5.83 30.52 -39.54
N ASP A 434 -6.07 30.66 -38.23
CA ASP A 434 -6.80 31.80 -37.66
C ASP A 434 -6.07 33.12 -37.93
N ALA A 435 -4.74 33.10 -37.81
CA ALA A 435 -3.90 34.26 -38.13
C ALA A 435 -4.06 34.65 -39.60
N ILE A 436 -3.84 33.72 -40.54
CA ILE A 436 -3.95 33.97 -41.98
C ILE A 436 -5.32 34.55 -42.33
N ALA A 437 -6.40 33.94 -41.84
CA ALA A 437 -7.75 34.44 -42.07
C ALA A 437 -7.96 35.85 -41.48
N SER A 438 -7.38 36.13 -40.30
CA SER A 438 -7.45 37.45 -39.67
C SER A 438 -6.63 38.51 -40.43
N PHE A 439 -5.45 38.17 -40.94
CA PHE A 439 -4.60 39.10 -41.69
C PHE A 439 -5.12 39.37 -43.10
N ILE A 440 -5.77 38.40 -43.75
CA ILE A 440 -6.45 38.61 -45.03
C ILE A 440 -7.66 39.55 -44.87
N SER A 441 -8.47 39.34 -43.82
CA SER A 441 -9.67 40.16 -43.58
C SER A 441 -9.35 41.55 -43.04
N ARG A 442 -8.29 41.68 -42.23
CA ARG A 442 -7.80 42.95 -41.69
C ARG A 442 -6.26 42.99 -41.80
N PRO A 443 -5.71 43.50 -42.92
CA PRO A 443 -4.28 43.67 -43.10
C PRO A 443 -3.66 44.50 -41.97
N ASP A 444 -2.43 44.20 -41.61
CA ASP A 444 -1.67 44.97 -40.63
C ASP A 444 -0.95 46.13 -41.31
N GLU A 445 -1.25 47.36 -40.92
CA GLU A 445 -0.61 48.54 -41.51
C GLU A 445 0.87 48.66 -41.08
N GLU A 446 1.21 48.20 -39.87
CA GLU A 446 2.58 48.29 -39.34
C GLU A 446 3.53 47.26 -39.99
N THR A 447 3.01 46.25 -40.69
CA THR A 447 3.84 45.25 -41.40
C THR A 447 3.60 45.25 -42.91
N ARG A 448 2.94 46.28 -43.45
CA ARG A 448 2.60 46.37 -44.87
C ARG A 448 3.87 46.50 -45.72
N GLY A 449 4.05 45.59 -46.68
CA GLY A 449 5.23 45.56 -47.56
C GLY A 449 6.43 44.77 -47.00
N MET A 450 6.35 44.27 -45.75
CA MET A 450 7.46 43.59 -45.07
C MET A 450 7.48 42.06 -45.27
N CYS A 451 6.85 41.55 -46.33
CA CYS A 451 6.63 40.11 -46.52
C CYS A 451 7.91 39.27 -46.69
N THR A 452 9.07 39.90 -46.93
CA THR A 452 10.39 39.26 -47.12
C THR A 452 11.32 39.38 -45.91
N LEU A 453 10.89 40.03 -44.82
CA LEU A 453 11.74 40.25 -43.63
C LEU A 453 11.96 38.96 -42.84
N SER A 454 13.21 38.60 -42.61
CA SER A 454 13.57 37.49 -41.72
C SER A 454 13.66 37.94 -40.26
N LEU A 455 13.63 36.98 -39.33
CA LEU A 455 13.87 37.25 -37.91
C LEU A 455 15.27 37.85 -37.65
N GLU A 456 16.24 37.58 -38.52
CA GLU A 456 17.59 38.15 -38.44
C GLU A 456 17.61 39.61 -38.86
N ASP A 457 16.79 40.00 -39.85
CA ASP A 457 16.65 41.38 -40.31
C ASP A 457 15.98 42.26 -39.24
N LEU A 458 14.99 41.71 -38.52
CA LEU A 458 14.37 42.36 -37.36
C LEU A 458 15.33 42.58 -36.19
N LYS A 459 16.28 41.67 -35.96
CA LYS A 459 17.28 41.81 -34.89
C LYS A 459 18.37 42.84 -35.21
N LYS A 460 18.59 43.14 -36.49
CA LYS A 460 19.56 44.14 -36.96
C LYS A 460 19.00 45.57 -36.99
N LEU A 461 17.68 45.74 -36.82
CA LEU A 461 17.06 47.06 -36.74
C LEU A 461 17.56 47.81 -35.48
N PRO A 462 18.03 49.06 -35.61
CA PRO A 462 18.50 49.84 -34.48
C PRO A 462 17.35 50.09 -33.49
N ALA A 463 17.57 49.77 -32.22
CA ALA A 463 16.62 50.03 -31.14
C ALA A 463 16.41 51.54 -30.97
N LYS A 464 15.31 52.04 -31.54
CA LYS A 464 14.60 53.30 -31.23
C LYS A 464 15.42 54.32 -30.43
N THR A 465 16.50 54.83 -31.01
CA THR A 465 17.21 55.97 -30.45
C THR A 465 17.55 56.89 -31.61
N GLN A 466 16.94 58.08 -31.58
CA GLN A 466 17.10 59.19 -32.53
C GLN A 466 16.23 59.19 -33.80
N LEU A 467 14.90 59.14 -33.67
CA LEU A 467 14.05 59.89 -34.62
C LEU A 467 13.25 60.94 -33.84
N GLY A 468 13.37 62.19 -34.30
CA GLY A 468 12.77 63.36 -33.69
C GLY A 468 11.23 63.28 -33.61
N LEU A 469 10.70 64.00 -32.63
CA LEU A 469 9.27 64.08 -32.31
C LEU A 469 8.49 64.61 -33.54
N GLY A 470 7.86 63.70 -34.29
CA GLY A 470 7.05 64.04 -35.46
C GLY A 470 7.11 63.02 -36.60
N ASP A 471 8.11 62.12 -36.62
CA ASP A 471 8.31 61.23 -37.76
C ASP A 471 8.41 59.75 -37.35
N SER A 472 7.30 59.16 -36.91
CA SER A 472 7.24 57.73 -36.61
C SER A 472 7.03 56.85 -37.85
N THR A 473 6.94 57.45 -39.06
CA THR A 473 6.66 56.72 -40.31
C THR A 473 7.89 56.57 -41.22
N GLN A 474 8.99 57.29 -40.99
CA GLN A 474 10.20 57.16 -41.81
C GLN A 474 11.04 55.91 -41.54
N ALA A 475 11.05 55.36 -40.32
CA ALA A 475 11.89 54.20 -40.01
C ALA A 475 11.48 52.91 -40.77
N TYR A 476 10.22 52.83 -41.20
CA TYR A 476 9.66 51.65 -41.89
C TYR A 476 9.42 51.87 -43.40
N LYS A 477 9.59 53.09 -43.91
CA LYS A 477 9.41 53.42 -45.34
C LYS A 477 10.43 52.74 -46.27
N TRP A 478 11.59 52.34 -45.74
CA TRP A 478 12.65 51.66 -46.50
C TRP A 478 12.39 50.16 -46.72
N LEU A 479 11.30 49.63 -46.16
CA LEU A 479 10.93 48.22 -46.24
C LEU A 479 9.74 47.96 -47.15
N GLN A 480 9.29 48.97 -47.91
CA GLN A 480 8.44 48.73 -49.06
C GLN A 480 9.31 48.03 -50.12
N GLY A 481 9.17 46.71 -50.21
CA GLY A 481 9.54 45.99 -51.43
C GLY A 481 8.86 46.63 -52.65
N PRO A 482 9.36 46.37 -53.87
CA PRO A 482 8.88 47.01 -55.10
C PRO A 482 7.35 46.95 -55.27
#